data_AF-A0A7R9INC3-F1
#
_entry.id   AF-A0A7R9INC3-F1
#
_cell.length_a   1.000
_cell.length_b   1.000
_cell.length_c   1.000
_cell.angle_alpha   90.00
_cell.angle_beta   90.00
_cell.angle_gamma   90.00
#
_symmetry.space_group_name_H-M   'P 1'
#
loop_
_entity.id
_entity.type
_entity.pdbx_description
1 polymer ?
#
loop_
_entity_poly.entity_id
_entity_poly.type
_entity_poly.pdbx_seq_one_letter_code
_entity_poly.pdbx_strand_id
1 'polypeptide(L)'
;MAGNGNGCRSLSPKTREDWTKNLNNVLSTSHGREHFHRFLETTKLKDKLDTLIFWGKCDQYINTPRDERSNEMIRDIQQFAEDEDVNFNIGELRRLWAIDVNNHENTVEVLEQAKQSAFNSLCDIYILFCKHLVL
;
A
#
# COMPACT_ATOMS: atom_id res chain seq x y z
N MET A 1 -11.03 -3.07 39.85
CA MET A 1 -10.55 -2.49 38.58
C MET A 1 -10.61 -3.62 37.54
N ALA A 2 -11.74 -3.72 36.84
CA ALA A 2 -11.98 -4.77 35.86
C ALA A 2 -11.74 -4.19 34.46
N GLY A 3 -10.98 -4.92 33.63
CA GLY A 3 -10.61 -4.52 32.28
C GLY A 3 -11.74 -4.60 31.25
N ASN A 4 -11.42 -4.16 30.03
CA ASN A 4 -12.05 -4.50 28.74
C ASN A 4 -11.48 -3.54 27.70
N GLY A 5 -10.98 -3.91 26.53
CA GLY A 5 -10.88 -5.20 25.87
C GLY A 5 -10.34 -4.85 24.47
N ASN A 6 -9.18 -5.38 24.10
CA ASN A 6 -8.72 -5.37 22.72
C ASN A 6 -9.70 -6.24 21.92
N GLY A 7 -10.78 -5.61 21.47
CA GLY A 7 -11.78 -6.24 20.63
C GLY A 7 -11.13 -6.55 19.31
N CYS A 8 -10.66 -7.78 19.16
CA CYS A 8 -10.56 -8.45 17.88
C CYS A 8 -11.99 -8.48 17.33
N ARG A 9 -12.44 -7.38 16.70
CA ARG A 9 -13.74 -7.29 16.05
C ARG A 9 -13.72 -8.37 14.97
N SER A 10 -14.44 -9.46 15.20
CA SER A 10 -14.61 -10.51 14.19
C SER A 10 -15.11 -9.85 12.91
N LEU A 11 -14.35 -9.98 11.82
CA LEU A 11 -14.73 -9.44 10.52
C LEU A 11 -16.10 -10.01 10.11
N SER A 12 -17.01 -9.14 9.67
CA SER A 12 -18.32 -9.60 9.21
C SER A 12 -18.15 -10.54 8.00
N PRO A 13 -19.03 -11.55 7.82
CA PRO A 13 -18.99 -12.44 6.66
C PRO A 13 -18.99 -11.68 5.33
N LYS A 14 -19.81 -10.62 5.22
CA LYS A 14 -19.90 -9.78 4.02
C LYS A 14 -18.60 -9.04 3.72
N THR A 15 -17.94 -8.49 4.73
CA THR A 15 -16.63 -7.83 4.57
C THR A 15 -15.57 -8.82 4.09
N ARG A 16 -15.58 -10.04 4.63
CA ARG A 16 -14.67 -11.11 4.18
C ARG A 16 -14.93 -11.51 2.73
N GLU A 17 -16.19 -11.70 2.36
CA GLU A 17 -16.58 -12.00 0.97
C GLU A 17 -16.19 -10.88 0.00
N ASP A 18 -16.32 -9.62 0.40
CA ASP A 18 -15.94 -8.50 -0.46
C ASP A 18 -14.43 -8.39 -0.64
N TRP A 19 -13.65 -8.63 0.43
CA TRP A 19 -12.19 -8.61 0.39
C TRP A 19 -11.58 -9.79 -0.35
N THR A 20 -12.25 -10.95 -0.42
CA THR A 20 -11.73 -12.12 -1.16
C THR A 20 -11.99 -12.07 -2.66
N LYS A 21 -12.82 -11.13 -3.15
CA LYS A 21 -13.09 -10.95 -4.59
C LYS A 21 -11.92 -10.36 -5.36
N ASN A 22 -11.22 -9.39 -4.78
CA ASN A 22 -10.22 -8.57 -5.48
C ASN A 22 -9.35 -7.79 -4.48
N LEU A 23 -8.03 -7.75 -4.70
CA LEU A 23 -7.08 -6.95 -3.91
C LEU A 23 -7.45 -5.46 -3.85
N ASN A 24 -8.00 -4.87 -4.93
CA ASN A 24 -8.49 -3.48 -4.91
C ASN A 24 -9.57 -3.24 -3.85
N ASN A 25 -10.42 -4.23 -3.53
CA ASN A 25 -11.43 -4.09 -2.48
C ASN A 25 -10.78 -4.01 -1.09
N VAL A 26 -9.62 -4.65 -0.92
CA VAL A 26 -8.81 -4.55 0.29
C VAL A 26 -8.11 -3.19 0.33
N LEU A 27 -7.40 -2.83 -0.73
CA LEU A 27 -6.56 -1.63 -0.76
C LEU A 27 -7.34 -0.31 -0.83
N SER A 28 -8.56 -0.30 -1.38
CA SER A 28 -9.40 0.91 -1.45
C SER A 28 -9.99 1.33 -0.10
N THR A 29 -9.93 0.47 0.92
CA THR A 29 -10.49 0.77 2.25
C THR A 29 -9.40 0.81 3.30
N SER A 30 -9.44 1.80 4.20
CA SER A 30 -8.48 1.89 5.31
C SER A 30 -8.49 0.63 6.18
N HIS A 31 -9.68 0.05 6.40
CA HIS A 31 -9.82 -1.17 7.20
C HIS A 31 -9.24 -2.41 6.50
N GLY A 32 -9.40 -2.53 5.19
CA GLY A 32 -8.81 -3.62 4.40
C GLY A 32 -7.28 -3.54 4.41
N ARG A 33 -6.72 -2.34 4.19
CA ARG A 33 -5.28 -2.10 4.28
C ARG A 33 -4.71 -2.44 5.66
N GLU A 34 -5.39 -2.05 6.73
CA GLU A 34 -4.96 -2.35 8.10
C GLU A 34 -4.93 -3.86 8.38
N HIS A 35 -5.95 -4.61 7.94
CA HIS A 35 -5.97 -6.06 8.08
C HIS A 35 -4.89 -6.75 7.25
N PHE A 36 -4.66 -6.28 6.02
CA PHE A 36 -3.61 -6.82 5.17
C PHE A 36 -2.22 -6.51 5.74
N HIS A 37 -2.01 -5.31 6.28
CA HIS A 37 -0.79 -4.93 7.00
C HIS A 37 -0.51 -5.89 8.16
N ARG A 38 -1.49 -6.11 9.07
CA ARG A 38 -1.31 -7.04 10.20
C ARG A 38 -1.01 -8.45 9.73
N PHE A 39 -1.64 -8.91 8.65
CA PHE A 39 -1.32 -10.22 8.05
C PHE A 39 0.13 -10.29 7.58
N LEU A 40 0.61 -9.29 6.84
CA LEU A 40 2.00 -9.26 6.35
C LEU A 40 3.02 -9.17 7.50
N GLU A 41 2.71 -8.40 8.54
CA GLU A 41 3.54 -8.27 9.74
C GLU A 41 3.62 -9.59 10.52
N THR A 42 2.48 -10.24 10.78
CA THR A 42 2.42 -11.53 11.49
C THR A 42 3.07 -12.68 10.71
N THR A 43 3.01 -12.64 9.39
CA THR A 43 3.68 -13.62 8.51
C THR A 43 5.14 -13.27 8.22
N LYS A 44 5.64 -12.15 8.76
CA LYS A 44 7.03 -11.65 8.65
C LYS A 44 7.48 -11.41 7.20
N LEU A 45 6.57 -10.92 6.36
CA LEU A 45 6.83 -10.56 4.97
C LEU A 45 7.17 -9.08 4.86
N LYS A 46 8.39 -8.70 5.28
CA LYS A 46 8.85 -7.30 5.34
C LYS A 46 8.78 -6.63 3.96
N ASP A 47 9.30 -7.26 2.92
CA ASP A 47 9.27 -6.73 1.54
C ASP A 47 7.85 -6.39 1.06
N LYS A 48 6.88 -7.26 1.37
CA LYS A 48 5.47 -7.03 1.03
C LYS A 48 4.83 -5.96 1.89
N LEU A 49 5.21 -5.89 3.17
CA LEU A 49 4.77 -4.84 4.08
C LEU A 49 5.24 -3.46 3.58
N ASP A 50 6.52 -3.34 3.24
CA ASP A 50 7.11 -2.12 2.70
C ASP A 50 6.46 -1.76 1.35
N THR A 51 6.21 -2.74 0.49
CA THR A 51 5.46 -2.55 -0.76
C THR A 51 4.04 -2.01 -0.53
N LEU A 52 3.32 -2.51 0.50
CA LEU A 52 1.99 -2.01 0.87
C LEU A 52 2.04 -0.57 1.40
N ILE A 53 3.04 -0.24 2.22
CA ILE A 53 3.26 1.11 2.75
C ILE A 53 3.56 2.08 1.59
N PHE A 54 4.48 1.69 0.70
CA PHE A 54 4.79 2.46 -0.50
C PHE A 54 3.54 2.72 -1.36
N TRP A 55 2.74 1.68 -1.64
CA TRP A 55 1.48 1.82 -2.36
C TRP A 55 0.56 2.86 -1.72
N GLY A 56 0.46 2.84 -0.38
CA GLY A 56 -0.32 3.78 0.41
C GLY A 56 0.16 5.23 0.30
N LYS A 57 1.49 5.46 0.33
CA LYS A 57 2.05 6.81 0.15
C LYS A 57 1.75 7.37 -1.25
N CYS A 58 1.88 6.56 -2.30
CA CYS A 58 1.49 6.94 -3.66
C CYS A 58 0.00 7.26 -3.77
N ASP A 59 -0.87 6.39 -3.23
CA ASP A 59 -2.32 6.60 -3.22
C ASP A 59 -2.69 7.88 -2.47
N GLN A 60 -2.03 8.17 -1.35
CA GLN A 60 -2.24 9.39 -0.59
C GLN A 60 -1.88 10.63 -1.41
N TYR A 61 -0.73 10.64 -2.09
CA TYR A 61 -0.32 11.77 -2.92
C TYR A 61 -1.32 12.01 -4.06
N ILE A 62 -1.65 10.97 -4.83
CA ILE A 62 -2.52 11.06 -6.01
C ILE A 62 -3.92 11.60 -5.66
N ASN A 63 -4.46 11.22 -4.50
CA ASN A 63 -5.80 11.61 -4.07
C ASN A 63 -5.83 12.91 -3.22
N THR A 64 -4.67 13.49 -2.88
CA THR A 64 -4.61 14.73 -2.09
C THR A 64 -4.46 15.93 -3.02
N PRO A 65 -5.28 17.00 -2.86
CA PRO A 65 -5.08 18.22 -3.62
C PRO A 65 -3.68 18.80 -3.41
N ARG A 66 -3.05 19.28 -4.49
CA ARG A 66 -1.70 19.83 -4.44
C ARG A 66 -1.62 21.02 -3.50
N ASP A 67 -0.67 20.96 -2.57
CA ASP A 67 -0.35 22.00 -1.60
C ASP A 67 1.18 22.14 -1.43
N GLU A 68 1.62 22.98 -0.51
CA GLU A 68 3.04 23.22 -0.24
C GLU A 68 3.79 21.95 0.22
N ARG A 69 3.09 20.96 0.78
CA ARG A 69 3.67 19.71 1.29
C ARG A 69 3.79 18.64 0.22
N SER A 70 3.16 18.82 -0.94
CA SER A 70 3.21 17.86 -2.04
C SER A 70 4.65 17.52 -2.45
N ASN A 71 5.53 18.51 -2.50
CA ASN A 71 6.94 18.27 -2.84
C ASN A 71 7.67 17.45 -1.77
N GLU A 72 7.33 17.64 -0.49
CA GLU A 72 7.90 16.85 0.61
C GLU A 72 7.40 15.40 0.55
N MET A 73 6.13 15.19 0.20
CA MET A 73 5.56 13.86 0.00
C MET A 73 6.27 13.10 -1.13
N ILE A 74 6.62 13.76 -2.24
CA ILE A 74 7.38 13.12 -3.32
C ILE A 74 8.76 12.68 -2.84
N ARG A 75 9.45 13.53 -2.08
CA ARG A 75 10.77 13.18 -1.53
C ARG A 75 10.67 12.01 -0.55
N ASP A 76 9.67 12.00 0.30
CA ASP A 76 9.39 10.90 1.22
C ASP A 76 9.09 9.58 0.48
N ILE A 77 8.31 9.63 -0.62
CA ILE A 77 8.06 8.46 -1.47
C ILE A 77 9.35 7.95 -2.13
N GLN A 78 10.15 8.84 -2.70
CA GLN A 78 11.43 8.50 -3.34
C GLN A 78 12.40 7.87 -2.35
N GLN A 79 12.58 8.50 -1.19
CA GLN A 79 13.46 8.03 -0.13
C GLN A 79 13.02 6.66 0.41
N PHE A 80 11.72 6.49 0.67
CA PHE A 80 11.18 5.21 1.14
C PHE A 80 11.44 4.07 0.14
N ALA A 81 11.31 4.32 -1.17
CA ALA A 81 11.56 3.32 -2.19
C ALA A 81 13.06 2.95 -2.35
N GLU A 82 13.97 3.83 -1.91
CA GLU A 82 15.41 3.56 -1.91
C GLU A 82 15.85 2.83 -0.63
N ASP A 83 15.33 3.25 0.52
CA ASP A 83 15.77 2.75 1.83
C ASP A 83 15.14 1.40 2.21
N GLU A 84 13.92 1.13 1.74
CA GLU A 84 13.16 -0.06 2.12
C GLU A 84 13.10 -1.11 1.01
N ASP A 85 12.70 -2.34 1.39
CA ASP A 85 12.69 -3.52 0.52
C ASP A 85 11.47 -3.52 -0.43
N VAL A 86 11.21 -2.40 -1.09
CA VAL A 86 10.19 -2.30 -2.15
C VAL A 86 10.73 -3.03 -3.38
N ASN A 87 10.01 -4.07 -3.82
CA ASN A 87 10.44 -4.94 -4.92
C ASN A 87 10.32 -4.27 -6.31
N PHE A 88 11.13 -3.24 -6.54
CA PHE A 88 11.23 -2.52 -7.80
C PHE A 88 12.50 -2.88 -8.56
N ASN A 89 12.38 -2.94 -9.88
CA ASN A 89 13.53 -3.03 -10.76
C ASN A 89 14.19 -1.65 -10.94
N ILE A 90 15.44 -1.65 -11.40
CA ILE A 90 16.23 -0.43 -11.63
C ILE A 90 15.51 0.57 -12.56
N GLY A 91 14.75 0.08 -13.53
CA GLY A 91 13.98 0.94 -14.45
C GLY A 91 12.84 1.67 -13.75
N GLU A 92 12.15 1.02 -12.82
CA GLU A 92 11.11 1.62 -11.99
C GLU A 92 11.68 2.68 -11.04
N LEU A 93 12.78 2.37 -10.35
CA LEU A 93 13.47 3.32 -9.48
C LEU A 93 13.95 4.54 -10.27
N ARG A 94 14.55 4.35 -11.46
CA ARG A 94 14.98 5.46 -12.31
C ARG A 94 13.84 6.38 -12.71
N ARG A 95 12.66 5.85 -13.02
CA ARG A 95 11.48 6.67 -13.33
C ARG A 95 11.03 7.46 -12.11
N LEU A 96 11.01 6.83 -10.93
CA LEU A 96 10.64 7.50 -9.69
C LEU A 96 11.59 8.66 -9.36
N TRP A 97 12.90 8.48 -9.54
CA TRP A 97 13.92 9.52 -9.36
C TRP A 97 13.89 10.63 -10.43
N ALA A 98 13.32 10.35 -11.60
CA ALA A 98 13.21 11.31 -12.68
C ALA A 98 11.97 12.24 -12.56
N ILE A 99 11.17 12.10 -11.50
CA ILE A 99 10.00 12.97 -11.26
C ILE A 99 10.45 14.44 -11.18
N ASP A 100 9.85 15.27 -12.03
CA ASP A 100 9.89 16.72 -11.87
C ASP A 100 8.76 17.16 -10.93
N VAL A 101 9.13 17.51 -9.69
CA VAL A 101 8.20 17.98 -8.64
C VAL A 101 7.39 19.23 -9.03
N ASN A 102 7.82 19.96 -10.07
CA ASN A 102 7.09 21.11 -10.58
C ASN A 102 6.01 20.72 -11.61
N ASN A 103 6.10 19.52 -12.17
CA ASN A 103 5.15 18.98 -13.14
C ASN A 103 4.22 17.97 -12.46
N HIS A 104 3.06 18.46 -12.00
CA HIS A 104 2.10 17.63 -11.28
C HIS A 104 1.54 16.47 -12.13
N GLU A 105 1.24 16.72 -13.41
CA GLU A 105 0.69 15.69 -14.30
C GLU A 105 1.69 14.55 -14.51
N ASN A 106 2.96 14.88 -14.82
CA ASN A 106 4.02 13.89 -14.91
C ASN A 106 4.24 13.14 -13.59
N THR A 107 4.20 13.86 -12.47
CA THR A 107 4.34 13.25 -11.14
C THR A 107 3.25 12.21 -10.88
N VAL A 108 1.98 12.55 -11.16
CA VAL A 108 0.84 11.64 -10.99
C VAL A 108 1.00 10.42 -11.90
N GLU A 109 1.36 10.63 -13.17
CA GLU A 109 1.56 9.52 -14.12
C GLU A 109 2.63 8.53 -13.63
N VAL A 110 3.80 9.02 -13.20
CA VAL A 110 4.88 8.16 -12.70
C VAL A 110 4.46 7.43 -11.43
N LEU A 111 3.77 8.11 -10.51
CA LEU A 111 3.29 7.48 -9.28
C LEU A 111 2.18 6.46 -9.52
N GLU A 112 1.29 6.67 -10.49
CA GLU A 112 0.29 5.67 -10.89
C GLU A 112 0.95 4.40 -11.44
N GLN A 113 1.99 4.55 -12.27
CA GLN A 113 2.76 3.41 -12.76
C GLN A 113 3.46 2.67 -11.62
N ALA A 114 4.15 3.38 -10.72
CA ALA A 114 4.82 2.78 -9.57
C ALA A 114 3.83 2.08 -8.62
N LYS A 115 2.68 2.72 -8.37
CA LYS A 115 1.58 2.15 -7.59
C LYS A 115 1.02 0.89 -8.24
N GLN A 116 0.89 0.85 -9.57
CA GLN A 116 0.45 -0.36 -10.28
C GLN A 116 1.48 -1.49 -10.18
N SER A 117 2.78 -1.19 -10.26
CA SER A 117 3.84 -2.18 -10.02
C SER A 117 3.78 -2.75 -8.60
N ALA A 118 3.63 -1.89 -7.59
CA ALA A 118 3.45 -2.31 -6.20
C ALA A 118 2.18 -3.17 -6.02
N PHE A 119 1.07 -2.78 -6.64
CA PHE A 119 -0.16 -3.58 -6.67
C PHE A 119 0.08 -4.99 -7.21
N ASN A 120 0.75 -5.09 -8.36
CA ASN A 120 1.05 -6.38 -8.98
C ASN A 120 1.95 -7.24 -8.08
N SER A 121 2.94 -6.66 -7.40
CA SER A 121 3.80 -7.35 -6.43
C SER A 121 3.05 -7.88 -5.21
N LEU A 122 1.90 -7.28 -4.87
CA LEU A 122 1.03 -7.71 -3.76
C LEU A 122 0.00 -8.76 -4.18
N CYS A 123 -0.27 -8.95 -5.48
CA CYS A 123 -1.24 -9.93 -5.97
C CYS A 123 -0.89 -11.37 -5.56
N ASP A 124 0.40 -11.73 -5.57
CA ASP A 124 0.84 -13.07 -5.21
C ASP A 124 0.55 -13.38 -3.74
N ILE A 125 0.76 -12.40 -2.86
CA ILE A 125 0.55 -12.57 -1.43
C ILE A 125 -0.92 -12.41 -1.02
N TYR A 126 -1.72 -11.69 -1.82
CA TYR A 126 -3.16 -11.57 -1.64
C TYR A 126 -3.88 -12.93 -1.62
N ILE A 127 -3.44 -13.90 -2.42
CA ILE A 127 -4.02 -15.26 -2.39
C ILE A 127 -3.85 -15.92 -1.02
N LEU A 128 -2.70 -15.71 -0.37
CA LEU A 128 -2.45 -16.22 0.99
C LEU A 128 -3.27 -15.46 2.04
N PHE A 129 -3.43 -14.15 1.87
CA PHE A 129 -4.32 -13.35 2.70
C PHE A 129 -5.77 -13.84 2.63
N CYS A 130 -6.29 -14.13 1.43
CA CYS A 130 -7.63 -14.70 1.26
C CYS A 130 -7.81 -16.03 2.00
N LYS A 131 -6.81 -16.91 1.93
CA LYS A 131 -6.83 -18.18 2.69
C LYS A 131 -6.84 -17.93 4.20
N HIS A 132 -6.10 -16.94 4.67
CA HIS A 132 -6.07 -16.55 6.08
C HIS A 132 -7.42 -16.01 6.59
N LEU A 133 -8.24 -15.38 5.74
CA LEU A 133 -9.55 -14.83 6.13
C LEU A 133 -10.67 -15.88 6.27
N VAL A 134 -10.51 -17.04 5.61
CA VAL A 134 -11.53 -18.11 5.54
C VAL A 134 -11.30 -19.19 6.60
N LEU A 135 -10.08 -19.30 7.13
CA LEU A 135 -9.72 -20.16 8.26
C LEU A 135 -10.06 -19.51 9.60
#